data_AF-A0A6B2FYK5-F1
#
_entry.id   AF-A0A6B2FYK5-F1
#
_cell.length_a   1.000
_cell.length_b   1.000
_cell.length_c   1.000
_cell.angle_alpha   90.00
_cell.angle_beta   90.00
_cell.angle_gamma   90.00
#
_symmetry.space_group_name_H-M   'P 1'
#
loop_
_entity.id
_entity.type
_entity.pdbx_description
1 polymer ?
#
loop_
_entity_poly.entity_id
_entity_poly.type
_entity_poly.pdbx_seq_one_letter_code
_entity_poly.pdbx_strand_id
1 'polypeptide(L)'
;MSHRKFSKPRHGSLGFLPRKRCKRHRPRIRHFPKDDSSVPPHLTAFIGYKAGMTHILRDVDNVGSKLHNKECLDATTIIETPPIVVVGVVGYVETPSGLRQISTVWAQHLSEECRRRFYRSWGKSKKRAFVHSSKKMD
;
A
#
# COMPACT_ATOMS: atom_id res chain seq x y z
N MET A 1 -38.57 -9.13 28.17
CA MET A 1 -38.20 -8.31 27.00
C MET A 1 -39.06 -8.76 25.83
N SER A 2 -39.99 -7.93 25.37
CA SER A 2 -40.85 -8.27 24.22
C SER A 2 -40.02 -8.29 22.93
N HIS A 3 -40.38 -9.18 22.01
CA HIS A 3 -39.76 -9.22 20.70
C HIS A 3 -40.03 -7.91 19.93
N ARG A 4 -39.11 -7.56 19.04
CA ARG A 4 -39.23 -6.34 18.24
C ARG A 4 -40.38 -6.47 17.22
N LYS A 5 -41.25 -5.45 17.15
CA LYS A 5 -42.48 -5.43 16.33
C LYS A 5 -42.29 -5.64 14.83
N PHE A 6 -41.27 -5.03 14.22
CA PHE A 6 -40.94 -5.20 12.79
C PHE A 6 -39.45 -5.43 12.65
N SER A 7 -39.02 -6.37 11.81
CA SER A 7 -37.59 -6.60 11.53
C SER A 7 -36.98 -5.43 10.73
N LYS A 8 -35.69 -5.16 10.91
CA LYS A 8 -34.90 -4.25 10.05
C LYS A 8 -33.44 -4.69 10.09
N PRO A 9 -32.65 -4.44 9.04
CA PRO A 9 -31.22 -4.66 9.05
C PRO A 9 -30.52 -3.92 10.19
N ARG A 10 -29.39 -4.44 10.65
CA ARG A 10 -28.57 -3.76 11.66
C ARG A 10 -27.92 -2.51 11.04
N HIS A 11 -27.75 -1.45 11.84
CA HIS A 11 -27.04 -0.25 11.40
C HIS A 11 -25.52 -0.47 11.38
N GLY A 12 -24.92 -0.31 10.18
CA GLY A 12 -23.47 -0.44 9.94
C GLY A 12 -23.00 -1.90 9.86
N SER A 13 -21.73 -2.15 9.57
CA SER A 13 -21.12 -3.50 9.61
C SER A 13 -20.25 -3.68 10.85
N LEU A 14 -20.35 -4.84 11.53
CA LEU A 14 -19.53 -5.17 12.71
C LEU A 14 -18.07 -5.46 12.33
N GLY A 15 -17.78 -5.83 11.07
CA GLY A 15 -16.42 -6.11 10.61
C GLY A 15 -15.50 -4.87 10.60
N PHE A 16 -16.07 -3.66 10.70
CA PHE A 16 -15.32 -2.41 10.81
C PHE A 16 -15.26 -1.87 12.25
N LEU A 17 -15.63 -2.69 13.25
CA LEU A 17 -15.42 -2.39 14.66
C LEU A 17 -14.08 -2.97 15.15
N PRO A 18 -13.41 -2.31 16.11
CA PRO A 18 -13.75 -1.01 16.69
C PRO A 18 -13.46 0.16 15.74
N ARG A 19 -14.37 1.14 15.68
CA ARG A 19 -14.20 2.39 14.92
C ARG A 19 -13.25 3.34 15.66
N LYS A 20 -11.96 3.03 15.62
CA LYS A 20 -10.88 3.84 16.20
C LYS A 20 -9.96 4.40 15.13
N ARG A 21 -9.19 5.44 15.48
CA ARG A 21 -8.15 5.97 14.58
C ARG A 21 -7.12 4.88 14.27
N CYS A 22 -6.63 4.86 13.03
CA CYS A 22 -5.57 3.94 12.63
C CYS A 22 -4.26 4.26 13.36
N LYS A 23 -3.45 3.23 13.65
CA LYS A 23 -2.14 3.40 14.30
C LYS A 23 -1.06 3.95 13.35
N ARG A 24 -1.23 3.73 12.04
CA ARG A 24 -0.25 4.07 11.00
C ARG A 24 -0.92 4.92 9.93
N HIS A 25 -0.20 5.93 9.43
CA HIS A 25 -0.68 6.80 8.36
C HIS A 25 -0.65 6.12 6.98
N ARG A 26 0.40 5.33 6.69
CA ARG A 26 0.48 4.56 5.45
C ARG A 26 -0.35 3.27 5.57
N PRO A 27 -1.05 2.86 4.50
CA PRO A 27 -1.79 1.61 4.50
C PRO A 27 -0.83 0.43 4.68
N ARG A 28 -1.32 -0.65 5.30
CA ARG A 28 -0.60 -1.91 5.46
C ARG A 28 -1.24 -2.97 4.60
N ILE A 29 -0.49 -3.51 3.65
CA ILE A 29 -0.87 -4.71 2.90
C ILE A 29 -0.73 -5.91 3.85
N ARG A 30 -1.81 -6.69 4.01
CA ARG A 30 -1.82 -7.90 4.87
C ARG A 30 -1.71 -9.18 4.06
N HIS A 31 -2.17 -9.15 2.82
CA HIS A 31 -2.11 -10.25 1.87
C HIS A 31 -1.72 -9.65 0.53
N PHE A 32 -0.68 -10.19 -0.08
CA PHE A 32 -0.32 -9.89 -1.45
C PHE A 32 -1.13 -10.78 -2.40
N PRO A 33 -1.15 -10.49 -3.72
CA PRO A 33 -1.70 -11.43 -4.71
C PRO A 33 -1.08 -12.81 -4.55
N LYS A 34 -1.82 -13.85 -4.97
CA LYS A 34 -1.28 -15.21 -4.97
C LYS A 34 -0.09 -15.27 -5.93
N ASP A 35 0.96 -15.96 -5.50
CA ASP A 35 2.16 -16.15 -6.30
C ASP A 35 1.91 -17.16 -7.43
N ASP A 36 2.51 -16.90 -8.59
CA ASP A 36 2.44 -17.75 -9.78
C ASP A 36 3.85 -17.86 -10.38
N SER A 37 4.45 -19.04 -10.22
CA SER A 37 5.80 -19.33 -10.67
C SER A 37 5.95 -19.37 -12.19
N SER A 38 4.86 -19.39 -12.96
CA SER A 38 4.90 -19.37 -14.42
C SER A 38 5.21 -17.98 -14.99
N VAL A 39 4.96 -16.93 -14.22
CA VAL A 39 5.12 -15.54 -14.63
C VAL A 39 6.47 -15.01 -14.13
N PRO A 40 7.18 -14.15 -14.90
CA PRO A 40 8.41 -13.53 -14.42
C PRO A 40 8.18 -12.70 -13.14
N PRO A 41 9.21 -12.58 -12.28
CA PRO A 41 9.12 -11.77 -11.06
C PRO A 41 8.69 -10.33 -11.36
N HIS A 42 7.65 -9.86 -10.68
CA HIS A 42 7.11 -8.51 -10.82
C HIS A 42 6.78 -7.90 -9.46
N LEU A 43 6.78 -6.57 -9.38
CA LEU A 43 6.40 -5.86 -8.17
C LEU A 43 4.88 -5.90 -7.99
N THR A 44 4.44 -6.23 -6.78
CA THR A 44 3.02 -6.47 -6.48
C THR A 44 2.26 -5.22 -6.04
N ALA A 45 2.96 -4.14 -5.70
CA ALA A 45 2.34 -2.93 -5.15
C ALA A 45 3.19 -1.68 -5.39
N PHE A 46 2.51 -0.53 -5.40
CA PHE A 46 3.13 0.79 -5.57
C PHE A 46 2.54 1.80 -4.55
N ILE A 47 3.26 2.87 -4.27
CA ILE A 47 2.80 3.97 -3.41
C ILE A 47 2.47 5.18 -4.29
N GLY A 48 1.26 5.71 -4.16
CA GLY A 48 0.87 6.97 -4.78
C GLY A 48 0.25 7.93 -3.78
N TYR A 49 0.09 9.18 -4.22
CA TYR A 49 -0.49 10.27 -3.44
C TYR A 49 -1.72 10.82 -4.19
N LYS A 50 -2.83 11.02 -3.48
CA LYS A 50 -4.05 11.57 -4.09
C LYS A 50 -3.81 13.03 -4.46
N ALA A 51 -3.85 13.35 -5.75
CA ALA A 51 -3.67 14.72 -6.25
C ALA A 51 -5.02 15.43 -6.43
N GLY A 52 -6.03 14.75 -6.96
CA GLY A 52 -7.34 15.37 -7.21
C GLY A 52 -8.36 14.42 -7.81
N MET A 53 -9.51 14.98 -8.20
CA MET A 53 -10.57 14.28 -8.91
C MET A 53 -11.03 15.12 -10.09
N THR A 54 -11.38 14.45 -11.19
CA THR A 54 -11.96 15.07 -12.39
C THR A 54 -13.03 14.14 -12.96
N HIS A 55 -13.62 14.49 -14.08
CA HIS A 55 -14.47 13.61 -14.87
C HIS A 55 -13.82 13.36 -16.24
N ILE A 56 -14.07 12.18 -16.81
CA ILE A 56 -13.70 11.86 -18.18
C ILE A 56 -14.96 11.52 -18.96
N LEU A 57 -14.92 11.80 -20.25
CA LEU A 57 -15.89 11.28 -21.20
C LEU A 57 -15.23 10.09 -21.89
N ARG A 58 -15.92 8.95 -21.94
CA ARG A 58 -15.43 7.76 -22.63
C ARG A 58 -16.56 7.06 -23.39
N ASP A 59 -16.20 6.42 -24.49
CA ASP A 59 -17.09 5.50 -25.18
C ASP A 59 -17.22 4.19 -24.40
N VAL A 60 -18.46 3.74 -24.23
CA VAL A 60 -18.74 2.47 -23.54
C VAL A 60 -18.90 1.35 -24.56
N ASP A 61 -17.82 0.58 -24.73
CA ASP A 61 -17.87 -0.68 -25.45
C ASP A 61 -18.12 -1.85 -24.48
N ASN A 62 -19.40 -2.08 -24.17
CA ASN A 62 -19.82 -3.21 -23.33
C ASN A 62 -21.17 -3.76 -23.81
N VAL A 63 -21.12 -4.83 -24.61
CA VAL A 63 -22.29 -5.47 -25.21
C VAL A 63 -23.26 -5.95 -24.12
N GLY A 64 -24.55 -5.61 -24.26
CA GLY A 64 -25.59 -5.91 -23.27
C GLY A 64 -25.82 -4.81 -22.23
N SER A 65 -24.95 -3.80 -22.16
CA SER A 65 -25.21 -2.58 -21.39
C SER A 65 -26.17 -1.65 -22.13
N LYS A 66 -27.06 -0.96 -21.39
CA LYS A 66 -27.92 0.11 -21.93
C LYS A 66 -27.13 1.29 -22.52
N LEU A 67 -25.86 1.39 -22.13
CA LEU A 67 -24.93 2.44 -22.49
C LEU A 67 -23.96 2.02 -23.61
N HIS A 68 -24.13 0.83 -24.21
CA HIS A 68 -23.26 0.39 -25.30
C HIS A 68 -23.29 1.38 -26.48
N ASN A 69 -22.11 1.70 -27.02
CA ASN A 69 -21.89 2.67 -28.10
C ASN A 69 -22.43 4.08 -27.79
N LYS A 70 -22.41 4.46 -26.51
CA LYS A 70 -22.71 5.82 -26.06
C LYS A 70 -21.55 6.37 -25.25
N GLU A 71 -21.39 7.68 -25.34
CA GLU A 71 -20.48 8.44 -24.47
C GLU A 71 -21.05 8.49 -23.05
N CYS A 72 -20.20 8.20 -22.06
CA CYS A 72 -20.54 8.29 -20.64
C CYS A 72 -19.53 9.15 -19.90
N LEU A 73 -20.02 9.94 -18.95
CA LEU A 73 -19.21 10.79 -18.09
C LEU A 73 -18.95 10.08 -16.76
N ASP A 74 -17.70 9.67 -16.55
CA ASP A 74 -17.27 8.92 -15.38
C ASP A 74 -16.38 9.79 -14.47
N ALA A 75 -16.64 9.73 -13.17
CA ALA A 75 -15.80 10.39 -12.16
C ALA A 75 -14.49 9.61 -11.97
N THR A 76 -13.37 10.32 -12.00
CA THR A 76 -12.03 9.74 -11.87
C THR A 76 -11.23 10.41 -10.76
N THR A 77 -10.30 9.66 -10.16
CA THR A 77 -9.34 10.17 -9.18
C THR A 77 -7.95 10.06 -9.76
N ILE A 78 -7.21 11.16 -9.78
CA ILE A 78 -5.82 11.18 -10.24
C ILE A 78 -4.89 11.00 -9.03
N ILE A 79 -4.00 10.01 -9.16
CA ILE A 79 -3.03 9.61 -8.15
C ILE A 79 -1.64 9.88 -8.71
N GLU A 80 -0.90 10.79 -8.08
CA GLU A 80 0.49 11.06 -8.42
C GLU A 80 1.36 9.90 -7.93
N THR A 81 2.19 9.36 -8.82
CA THR A 81 2.99 8.16 -8.59
C THR A 81 4.45 8.45 -8.92
N PRO A 82 5.18 9.19 -8.05
CA PRO A 82 6.59 9.45 -8.28
C PRO A 82 7.40 8.14 -8.26
N PRO A 83 8.51 8.03 -9.02
CA PRO A 83 9.34 6.84 -9.05
C PRO A 83 9.80 6.40 -7.65
N ILE A 84 9.76 5.09 -7.40
CA ILE A 84 10.19 4.51 -6.12
C ILE A 84 11.66 4.07 -6.22
N VAL A 85 12.45 4.42 -5.21
CA VAL A 85 13.82 3.94 -5.05
C VAL A 85 13.83 2.69 -4.17
N VAL A 86 14.31 1.57 -4.71
CA VAL A 86 14.48 0.31 -3.97
C VAL A 86 15.77 0.40 -3.14
N VAL A 87 15.66 0.15 -1.83
CA VAL A 87 16.76 0.34 -0.87
C VAL A 87 17.27 -0.96 -0.25
N GLY A 88 16.63 -2.10 -0.54
CA GLY A 88 16.99 -3.38 0.03
C GLY A 88 15.95 -4.46 -0.24
N VAL A 89 16.29 -5.67 0.19
CA VAL A 89 15.47 -6.89 0.04
C VAL A 89 15.28 -7.52 1.42
N VAL A 90 14.09 -8.11 1.64
CA VAL A 90 13.76 -8.81 2.87
C VAL A 90 13.39 -10.25 2.54
N GLY A 91 14.10 -11.21 3.12
CA GLY A 91 13.79 -12.64 3.00
C GLY A 91 12.84 -13.11 4.11
N TYR A 92 11.86 -13.92 3.75
CA TYR A 92 10.94 -14.56 4.68
C TYR A 92 11.08 -16.08 4.61
N VAL A 93 10.89 -16.74 5.76
CA VAL A 93 10.82 -18.20 5.88
C VAL A 93 9.50 -18.58 6.53
N GLU A 94 8.92 -19.67 6.06
CA GLU A 94 7.77 -20.30 6.71
C GLU A 94 8.22 -21.04 7.97
N THR A 95 7.62 -20.70 9.09
CA THR A 95 7.77 -21.42 10.36
C THR A 95 6.40 -21.95 10.79
N PRO A 96 6.33 -22.93 11.71
CA PRO A 96 5.05 -23.46 12.19
C PRO A 96 4.11 -22.39 12.78
N SER A 97 4.65 -21.26 13.26
CA SER A 97 3.90 -20.13 13.78
C SER A 97 3.59 -19.04 12.74
N GLY A 98 3.93 -19.26 11.46
CA GLY A 98 3.73 -18.33 10.34
C GLY A 98 5.03 -17.84 9.70
N LEU A 99 4.94 -16.79 8.89
CA LEU A 99 6.09 -16.20 8.20
C LEU A 99 6.97 -15.41 9.16
N ARG A 100 8.27 -15.73 9.17
CA ARG A 100 9.29 -15.00 9.94
C ARG A 100 10.30 -14.37 9.00
N GLN A 101 10.72 -13.15 9.31
CA GLN A 101 11.80 -12.48 8.61
C GLN A 101 13.15 -13.15 8.95
N ILE A 102 13.91 -13.53 7.92
CA ILE A 102 15.25 -14.11 8.09
C ILE A 102 16.27 -12.98 8.26
N SER A 103 16.37 -12.11 7.26
CA SER A 103 17.33 -11.02 7.21
C SER A 103 16.83 -9.91 6.28
N THR A 104 17.42 -8.72 6.43
CA THR A 104 17.26 -7.61 5.50
C THR A 104 18.62 -7.24 4.94
N VAL A 105 18.75 -7.27 3.63
CA VAL A 105 19.93 -6.82 2.90
C VAL A 105 19.64 -5.40 2.42
N TRP A 106 20.50 -4.46 2.80
CA TRP A 106 20.38 -3.04 2.42
C TRP A 106 21.33 -2.72 1.27
N ALA A 107 20.94 -1.76 0.43
CA ALA A 107 21.83 -1.17 -0.55
C ALA A 107 22.97 -0.41 0.16
N GLN A 108 24.15 -0.38 -0.47
CA GLN A 108 25.34 0.29 0.07
C GLN A 108 25.13 1.79 0.25
N HIS A 109 24.55 2.44 -0.76
CA HIS A 109 24.29 3.87 -0.77
C HIS A 109 22.80 4.14 -0.54
N LEU A 110 22.50 4.75 0.60
CA LEU A 110 21.14 5.16 0.97
C LEU A 110 21.02 6.68 0.89
N SER A 111 19.97 7.16 0.21
CA SER A 111 19.68 8.58 0.10
C SER A 111 19.37 9.21 1.48
N GLU A 112 19.60 10.51 1.59
CA GLU A 112 19.29 11.26 2.82
C GLU A 112 17.79 11.17 3.19
N GLU A 113 16.92 11.17 2.18
CA GLU A 113 15.47 11.05 2.33
C GLU A 113 15.06 9.72 2.96
N CYS A 114 15.71 8.62 2.58
CA CYS A 114 15.49 7.32 3.20
C CYS A 114 15.95 7.35 4.68
N ARG A 115 17.15 7.90 4.94
CA ARG A 115 17.72 8.01 6.29
C ARG A 115 16.88 8.88 7.21
N ARG A 116 16.18 9.89 6.68
CA ARG A 116 15.25 10.74 7.43
C ARG A 116 14.14 9.95 8.12
N ARG A 117 13.75 8.78 7.57
CA ARG A 117 12.71 7.94 8.17
C ARG A 117 13.06 7.42 9.57
N PHE A 118 14.35 7.28 9.88
CA PHE A 118 14.84 6.76 11.16
C PHE A 118 14.92 7.80 12.28
N TYR A 119 14.66 9.07 11.98
CA TYR A 119 14.75 10.15 12.94
C TYR A 119 13.42 10.90 13.06
N ARG A 120 13.03 11.21 14.30
CA ARG A 120 11.90 12.11 14.55
C ARG A 120 12.24 13.57 14.21
N SER A 121 13.44 14.01 14.56
CA SER A 121 13.98 15.34 14.22
C SER A 121 15.30 15.17 13.48
N TRP A 122 15.27 15.38 12.16
CA TRP A 122 16.43 15.19 11.30
C TRP A 122 17.51 16.27 11.52
N GLY A 123 17.12 17.55 11.48
CA GLY A 123 18.05 18.67 11.57
C GLY A 123 18.83 18.76 12.89
N LYS A 124 18.24 18.28 13.99
CA LYS A 124 18.90 18.22 15.31
C LYS A 124 19.73 16.94 15.52
N SER A 125 19.66 15.98 14.61
CA SER A 125 20.32 14.69 14.78
C SER A 125 21.76 14.71 14.24
N LYS A 126 22.61 13.84 14.79
CA LYS A 126 23.97 13.60 14.26
C LYS A 126 23.99 12.76 12.97
N LYS A 127 22.81 12.39 12.41
CA LYS A 127 22.65 11.64 11.16
C LYS A 127 23.60 10.42 11.05
N ARG A 128 23.62 9.54 12.06
CA ARG A 128 24.51 8.37 12.14
C ARG A 128 23.94 7.05 11.61
N ALA A 129 22.68 7.03 11.14
CA ALA A 129 22.06 5.82 10.59
C ALA A 129 22.83 5.30 9.37
N PHE A 130 23.11 4.01 9.32
CA PHE A 130 23.83 3.30 8.23
C PHE A 130 25.30 3.66 7.98
N VAL A 131 25.93 4.47 8.85
CA VAL A 131 27.35 4.89 8.67
C VAL A 131 28.34 3.73 8.69
N HIS A 132 28.06 2.67 9.45
CA HIS A 132 28.94 1.48 9.49
C HIS A 132 28.66 0.50 8.35
N SER A 133 27.43 0.51 7.81
CA SER A 133 27.03 -0.40 6.74
C SER A 133 27.59 0.05 5.38
N SER A 134 27.72 1.35 5.15
CA SER A 134 28.20 1.91 3.89
C SER A 134 29.73 1.84 3.70
N LYS A 135 30.48 1.52 4.77
CA LYS A 135 31.96 1.52 4.78
C LYS A 135 32.60 0.16 4.49
N LYS A 136 31.82 -0.92 4.46
CA LYS A 136 32.33 -2.28 4.21
C LYS A 136 32.11 -2.63 2.74
N MET A 137 33.09 -2.33 1.89
CA MET A 137 33.42 -3.03 0.64
C MET A 137 34.52 -2.22 -0.06
N ASP A 138 35.76 -2.59 0.21
CA ASP A 138 36.87 -2.55 -0.75
C ASP A 138 37.06 -4.00 -1.24
#